data_AF-A0A1Q3MLZ8-F1
#
_entry.id   AF-A0A1Q3MLZ8-F1
#
_cell.length_a   1.000
_cell.length_b   1.000
_cell.length_c   1.000
_cell.angle_alpha   90.00
_cell.angle_beta   90.00
_cell.angle_gamma   90.00
#
_symmetry.space_group_name_H-M   'P 1'
#
loop_
_entity.id
_entity.type
_entity.pdbx_description
1 polymer ?
#
loop_
_entity_poly.entity_id
_entity_poly.type
_entity_poly.pdbx_seq_one_letter_code
_entity_poly.pdbx_strand_id
1 'polypeptide(L)'
;MILAALVLTVGAQMSAERAISATRAFIKDYKLPGKYSLLSCSPPGTWSPEDKLWHVDFVRSPSSKYEFQVNEKGRVIGMFRSGMERVMPIRTPEWKAKADDRAEQILKQFHPEFPYNPPDPYLARFGENAHVFMVTKNGLPFVGRILAYSVTIEGPTWEMTRFGAPDSLPSVNAKSPKITSKVAEQTAERSIRATDYKPFKLNSLKLGPPRLVYYAGETAPEARLAWYFKAMISIDRGRGYSGGEEGIVIDALTGERIKTPYRLP
;
A
#
# COMPACT_ATOMS: atom_id res chain seq x y z
N MET A 1 -32.21 -37.85 -29.49
CA MET A 1 -32.35 -36.47 -28.97
C MET A 1 -31.34 -36.30 -27.85
N ILE A 2 -30.18 -35.72 -28.13
CA ILE A 2 -29.14 -35.47 -27.12
C ILE A 2 -29.34 -34.03 -26.64
N LEU A 3 -29.71 -33.89 -25.37
CA LEU A 3 -29.80 -32.61 -24.68
C LEU A 3 -28.36 -32.14 -24.41
N ALA A 4 -27.85 -31.22 -25.23
CA ALA A 4 -26.61 -30.51 -24.94
C ALA A 4 -26.88 -29.52 -23.81
N ALA A 5 -26.52 -29.88 -22.58
CA ALA A 5 -26.41 -28.93 -21.48
C ALA A 5 -25.26 -27.96 -21.81
N LEU A 6 -25.64 -26.81 -22.36
CA LEU A 6 -24.76 -25.68 -22.59
C LEU A 6 -24.27 -25.19 -21.22
N VAL A 7 -23.05 -25.57 -20.85
CA VAL A 7 -22.34 -25.02 -19.69
C VAL A 7 -22.05 -23.55 -20.02
N LEU A 8 -22.95 -22.67 -19.60
CA LEU A 8 -22.75 -21.22 -19.58
C LEU A 8 -21.82 -20.88 -18.40
N THR A 9 -20.52 -21.15 -18.52
CA THR A 9 -19.51 -20.36 -17.79
C THR A 9 -19.23 -19.10 -18.59
N VAL A 10 -20.25 -18.25 -18.75
CA VAL A 10 -20.02 -16.84 -19.06
C VAL A 10 -19.59 -16.25 -17.73
N GLY A 11 -18.30 -15.95 -17.58
CA GLY A 11 -17.80 -15.22 -16.41
C GLY A 11 -18.64 -13.95 -16.27
N ALA A 12 -19.53 -13.92 -15.27
CA ALA A 12 -20.49 -12.84 -15.12
C ALA A 12 -19.72 -11.54 -14.90
N GLN A 13 -19.67 -10.71 -15.95
CA GLN A 13 -19.05 -9.40 -15.91
C GLN A 13 -19.64 -8.61 -14.75
N MET A 14 -18.80 -7.90 -14.01
CA MET A 14 -19.24 -7.11 -12.86
C MET A 14 -20.27 -6.06 -13.32
N SER A 15 -21.37 -5.93 -12.59
CA SER A 15 -22.41 -4.94 -12.83
C SER A 15 -22.45 -3.89 -11.71
N ALA A 16 -23.09 -2.75 -11.98
CA ALA A 16 -23.29 -1.69 -10.98
C ALA A 16 -24.01 -2.23 -9.73
N GLU A 17 -25.06 -3.05 -9.91
CA GLU A 17 -25.80 -3.66 -8.81
C GLU A 17 -24.91 -4.57 -7.94
N ARG A 18 -24.05 -5.38 -8.57
CA ARG A 18 -23.11 -6.24 -7.83
C ARG A 18 -22.06 -5.41 -7.09
N ALA A 19 -21.55 -4.33 -7.69
CA ALA A 19 -20.62 -3.42 -7.02
C ALA A 19 -21.27 -2.72 -5.81
N ILE A 20 -22.49 -2.20 -5.97
CA ILE A 20 -23.28 -1.60 -4.87
C ILE A 20 -23.54 -2.62 -3.77
N SER A 21 -23.94 -3.85 -4.13
CA SER A 21 -24.20 -4.93 -3.16
C SER A 21 -22.94 -5.31 -2.39
N ALA A 22 -21.79 -5.44 -3.06
CA ALA A 22 -20.50 -5.70 -2.42
C ALA A 22 -20.13 -4.59 -1.43
N THR A 23 -20.31 -3.32 -1.82
CA THR A 23 -20.06 -2.18 -0.93
C THR A 23 -20.98 -2.16 0.29
N ARG A 24 -22.28 -2.48 0.13
CA ARG A 24 -23.22 -2.59 1.25
C ARG A 24 -22.86 -3.72 2.21
N ALA A 25 -22.43 -4.87 1.67
CA ALA A 25 -21.94 -5.98 2.47
C ALA A 25 -20.71 -5.55 3.29
N PHE A 26 -19.74 -4.90 2.64
CA PHE A 26 -18.56 -4.35 3.32
C PHE A 26 -18.94 -3.37 4.45
N ILE A 27 -19.80 -2.39 4.19
CA ILE A 27 -20.29 -1.44 5.21
C ILE A 27 -20.86 -2.19 6.43
N LYS A 28 -21.66 -3.23 6.19
CA LYS A 28 -22.29 -4.04 7.23
C LYS A 28 -21.27 -4.86 8.02
N ASP A 29 -20.38 -5.57 7.33
CA ASP A 29 -19.42 -6.50 7.92
C ASP A 29 -18.40 -5.77 8.81
N TYR A 30 -17.96 -4.58 8.40
CA TYR A 30 -17.04 -3.74 9.20
C TYR A 30 -17.73 -2.76 10.13
N LYS A 31 -19.07 -2.79 10.19
CA LYS A 31 -19.88 -1.91 11.03
C LYS A 31 -19.50 -0.45 10.87
N LEU A 32 -19.38 0.01 9.62
CA LEU A 32 -19.11 1.41 9.39
C LEU A 32 -20.27 2.25 10.00
N PRO A 33 -19.99 3.45 10.53
CA PRO A 33 -20.97 4.33 11.16
C PRO A 33 -21.64 5.30 10.16
N GLY A 34 -22.94 5.50 10.32
CA GLY A 34 -23.71 6.53 9.61
C GLY A 34 -25.00 6.03 8.97
N LYS A 35 -25.78 6.96 8.41
CA LYS A 35 -26.92 6.64 7.55
C LYS A 35 -26.44 6.71 6.11
N TYR A 36 -26.63 5.63 5.36
CA TYR A 36 -26.05 5.48 4.03
C TYR A 36 -27.09 5.63 2.94
N SER A 37 -26.95 6.68 2.15
CA SER A 37 -27.66 6.83 0.88
C SER A 37 -26.67 6.75 -0.26
N LEU A 38 -26.96 5.91 -1.26
CA LEU A 38 -26.15 5.83 -2.46
C LEU A 38 -26.10 7.21 -3.12
N LEU A 39 -24.90 7.72 -3.36
CA LEU A 39 -24.68 8.98 -4.08
C LEU A 39 -24.45 8.71 -5.56
N SER A 40 -23.52 7.80 -5.87
CA SER A 40 -23.15 7.47 -7.23
C SER A 40 -22.55 6.06 -7.31
N CYS A 41 -22.60 5.50 -8.52
CA CYS A 41 -21.90 4.27 -8.87
C CYS A 41 -21.37 4.44 -10.29
N SER A 42 -20.05 4.61 -10.42
CA SER A 42 -19.37 4.86 -11.68
C SER A 42 -18.62 3.61 -12.15
N PRO A 43 -18.75 3.22 -13.43
CA PRO A 43 -18.02 2.06 -13.97
C PRO A 43 -16.51 2.33 -14.09
N PRO A 44 -15.70 1.28 -14.27
CA PRO A 44 -14.31 1.39 -14.72
C PRO A 44 -14.19 2.31 -15.94
N GLY A 45 -13.08 3.03 -16.05
CA GLY A 45 -12.82 3.96 -17.15
C GLY A 45 -13.40 5.37 -16.96
N THR A 46 -14.26 5.59 -15.95
CA THR A 46 -14.95 6.89 -15.77
C THR A 46 -13.99 8.03 -15.42
N TRP A 47 -13.01 7.77 -14.56
CA TRP A 47 -12.07 8.79 -14.07
C TRP A 47 -10.78 8.85 -14.89
N SER A 48 -10.35 7.72 -15.44
CA SER A 48 -9.29 7.64 -16.43
C SER A 48 -9.42 6.34 -17.25
N PRO A 49 -8.90 6.30 -18.50
CA PRO A 49 -8.97 5.09 -19.32
C PRO A 49 -8.28 3.86 -18.73
N GLU A 50 -7.34 4.05 -17.80
CA GLU A 50 -6.58 2.97 -17.15
C GLU A 50 -7.24 2.46 -15.86
N ASP A 51 -8.28 3.13 -15.39
CA ASP A 51 -9.00 2.77 -14.18
C ASP A 51 -9.87 1.54 -14.40
N LYS A 52 -9.54 0.45 -13.70
CA LYS A 52 -10.22 -0.85 -13.83
C LYS A 52 -11.26 -1.08 -12.74
N LEU A 53 -11.56 -0.07 -11.91
CA LEU A 53 -12.36 -0.23 -10.70
C LEU A 53 -13.73 0.43 -10.84
N TRP A 54 -14.73 -0.20 -10.23
CA TRP A 54 -16.00 0.46 -9.96
C TRP A 54 -15.82 1.41 -8.78
N HIS A 55 -16.34 2.63 -8.90
CA HIS A 55 -16.36 3.60 -7.81
C HIS A 55 -17.78 3.74 -7.28
N VAL A 56 -17.97 3.49 -5.99
CA VAL A 56 -19.28 3.54 -5.35
C VAL A 56 -19.21 4.52 -4.19
N ASP A 57 -20.02 5.57 -4.23
CA ASP A 57 -20.05 6.59 -3.20
C ASP A 57 -21.34 6.50 -2.38
N PHE A 58 -21.20 6.63 -1.07
CA PHE A 58 -22.33 6.73 -0.15
C PHE A 58 -22.24 8.03 0.66
N VAL A 59 -23.31 8.81 0.65
CA VAL A 59 -23.47 9.91 1.63
C VAL A 59 -23.61 9.29 3.01
N ARG A 60 -22.78 9.75 3.95
CA ARG A 60 -22.81 9.34 5.37
C ARG A 60 -23.52 10.39 6.24
N SER A 61 -23.24 11.66 5.96
CA SER A 61 -23.83 12.86 6.56
C SER A 61 -23.83 13.99 5.51
N PRO A 62 -24.53 15.13 5.73
CA PRO A 62 -24.51 16.24 4.78
C PRO A 62 -23.10 16.79 4.45
N SER A 63 -22.11 16.55 5.32
CA SER A 63 -20.74 17.04 5.18
C SER A 63 -19.69 15.93 5.01
N SER A 64 -20.10 14.65 4.89
CA SER A 64 -19.20 13.51 4.76
C SER A 64 -19.76 12.41 3.86
N LYS A 65 -18.87 11.80 3.07
CA LYS A 65 -19.17 10.61 2.27
C LYS A 65 -18.11 9.53 2.46
N TYR A 66 -18.49 8.29 2.15
CA TYR A 66 -17.55 7.20 1.93
C TYR A 66 -17.45 6.93 0.43
N GLU A 67 -16.24 6.73 -0.02
CA GLU A 67 -15.90 6.47 -1.42
C GLU A 67 -15.21 5.11 -1.47
N PHE A 68 -15.76 4.19 -2.26
CA PHE A 68 -15.33 2.80 -2.32
C PHE A 68 -14.83 2.45 -3.72
N GLN A 69 -13.82 1.59 -3.78
CA GLN A 69 -13.27 1.03 -5.01
C GLN A 69 -13.49 -0.48 -5.01
N VAL A 70 -14.20 -0.99 -6.02
CA VAL A 70 -14.57 -2.40 -6.15
C VAL A 70 -13.96 -2.97 -7.43
N ASN A 71 -13.26 -4.09 -7.31
CA ASN A 71 -12.66 -4.76 -8.46
C ASN A 71 -13.66 -5.62 -9.24
N GLU A 72 -13.22 -6.18 -10.38
CA GLU A 72 -14.04 -7.04 -11.24
C GLU A 72 -14.52 -8.33 -10.56
N LYS A 73 -13.92 -8.71 -9.42
CA LYS A 73 -14.32 -9.88 -8.61
C LYS A 73 -15.39 -9.53 -7.58
N GLY A 74 -15.75 -8.25 -7.45
CA GLY A 74 -16.77 -7.78 -6.51
C GLY A 74 -16.22 -7.58 -5.11
N ARG A 75 -14.91 -7.36 -4.98
CA ARG A 75 -14.25 -7.12 -3.70
C ARG A 75 -13.94 -5.63 -3.56
N VAL A 76 -14.24 -5.09 -2.38
CA VAL A 76 -13.79 -3.75 -2.00
C VAL A 76 -12.29 -3.82 -1.76
N ILE A 77 -11.51 -3.13 -2.59
CA ILE A 77 -10.05 -3.05 -2.47
C ILE A 77 -9.59 -1.67 -1.99
N GLY A 78 -10.48 -0.70 -1.98
CA GLY A 78 -10.21 0.65 -1.50
C GLY A 78 -11.45 1.24 -0.86
N MET A 79 -11.25 1.97 0.22
CA MET A 79 -12.26 2.83 0.81
C MET A 79 -11.58 4.05 1.41
N PHE A 80 -12.17 5.22 1.25
CA PHE A 80 -11.82 6.39 2.04
C PHE A 80 -13.05 7.18 2.48
N ARG A 81 -12.99 7.74 3.68
CA ARG A 81 -13.94 8.73 4.17
C ARG A 81 -13.46 10.11 3.76
N SER A 82 -14.29 10.87 3.06
CA SER A 82 -14.03 12.26 2.71
C SER A 82 -15.09 13.19 3.32
N GLY A 83 -14.77 14.48 3.41
CA GLY A 83 -15.63 15.50 4.00
C GLY A 83 -14.90 16.47 4.92
N MET A 84 -15.67 17.40 5.50
CA MET A 84 -15.15 18.43 6.41
C MET A 84 -14.95 17.94 7.86
N GLU A 85 -15.39 16.73 8.18
CA GLU A 85 -15.16 16.12 9.49
C GLU A 85 -13.67 15.78 9.65
N ARG A 86 -12.99 16.51 10.54
CA ARG A 86 -11.57 16.28 10.83
C ARG A 86 -11.37 14.88 11.41
N VAL A 87 -10.57 14.06 10.72
CA VAL A 87 -10.03 12.82 11.28
C VAL A 87 -9.14 13.20 12.46
N MET A 88 -9.56 12.83 13.67
CA MET A 88 -8.76 13.08 14.86
C MET A 88 -7.54 12.13 14.92
N PRO A 89 -6.34 12.66 15.19
CA PRO A 89 -5.13 11.84 15.20
C PRO A 89 -5.01 10.98 16.45
N ILE A 90 -4.26 9.89 16.33
CA ILE A 90 -3.77 9.08 17.44
C ILE A 90 -2.74 9.89 18.24
N ARG A 91 -3.03 10.18 19.52
CA ARG A 91 -2.26 11.15 20.31
C ARG A 91 -1.25 10.54 21.28
N THR A 92 -1.38 9.25 21.60
CA THR A 92 -0.53 8.58 22.59
C THR A 92 -0.05 7.21 22.11
N PRO A 93 1.07 6.69 22.64
CA PRO A 93 1.53 5.33 22.34
C PRO A 93 0.49 4.24 22.66
N GLU A 94 -0.27 4.40 23.75
CA GLU A 94 -1.32 3.45 24.13
C GLU A 94 -2.46 3.45 23.11
N TRP A 95 -2.82 4.62 22.57
CA TRP A 95 -3.81 4.72 21.50
C TRP A 95 -3.28 4.10 20.21
N LYS A 96 -1.99 4.24 19.93
CA LYS A 96 -1.36 3.62 18.76
C LYS A 96 -1.44 2.10 18.84
N ALA A 97 -1.11 1.51 19.99
CA ALA A 97 -1.24 0.06 20.21
C ALA A 97 -2.68 -0.42 20.01
N LYS A 98 -3.67 0.28 20.60
CA LYS A 98 -5.09 -0.05 20.39
C LYS A 98 -5.54 0.06 18.94
N ALA A 99 -5.04 1.06 18.22
CA ALA A 99 -5.34 1.25 16.81
C ALA A 99 -4.68 0.17 15.93
N ASP A 100 -3.47 -0.27 16.27
CA ASP A 100 -2.81 -1.43 15.64
C ASP A 100 -3.63 -2.71 15.84
N ASP A 101 -4.05 -3.00 17.07
CA ASP A 101 -4.88 -4.18 17.39
C ASP A 101 -6.21 -4.15 16.61
N ARG A 102 -6.86 -2.98 16.55
CA ARG A 102 -8.12 -2.80 15.81
C ARG A 102 -7.92 -3.00 14.31
N ALA A 103 -6.85 -2.45 13.74
CA ALA A 103 -6.51 -2.60 12.34
C ALA A 103 -6.24 -4.07 11.98
N GLU A 104 -5.53 -4.81 12.85
CA GLU A 104 -5.27 -6.23 12.64
C GLU A 104 -6.56 -7.06 12.71
N GLN A 105 -7.48 -6.74 13.64
CA GLN A 105 -8.79 -7.39 13.71
C GLN A 105 -9.62 -7.17 12.44
N ILE A 106 -9.65 -5.95 11.92
CA ILE A 106 -10.32 -5.62 10.65
C ILE A 106 -9.71 -6.45 9.52
N LEU A 107 -8.39 -6.51 9.45
CA LEU A 107 -7.71 -7.27 8.40
C LEU A 107 -8.02 -8.77 8.49
N LYS A 108 -8.06 -9.36 9.70
CA LYS A 108 -8.47 -10.76 9.89
C LYS A 108 -9.91 -11.02 9.42
N GLN A 109 -10.83 -10.09 9.69
CA GLN A 109 -12.22 -10.16 9.22
C GLN A 109 -12.35 -10.02 7.70
N PHE A 110 -11.40 -9.35 7.05
CA PHE A 110 -11.35 -9.20 5.59
C PHE A 110 -11.00 -10.46 4.82
N HIS A 111 -10.47 -11.49 5.48
CA HIS A 111 -10.00 -12.70 4.82
C HIS A 111 -9.01 -12.34 3.68
N PRO A 112 -7.82 -11.84 4.03
CA PRO A 112 -6.86 -11.33 3.06
C PRO A 112 -6.44 -12.46 2.12
N GLU A 113 -6.51 -12.18 0.81
CA GLU A 113 -6.12 -13.13 -0.24
C GLU A 113 -4.63 -13.41 -0.25
N PHE A 114 -3.82 -12.46 0.23
CA PHE A 114 -2.38 -12.57 0.21
C PHE A 114 -1.83 -12.63 1.64
N PRO A 115 -0.81 -13.49 1.86
CA PRO A 115 -0.07 -13.48 3.12
C PRO A 115 0.49 -12.09 3.41
N TYR A 116 0.57 -11.73 4.69
CA TYR A 116 1.11 -10.44 5.12
C TYR A 116 1.91 -10.60 6.40
N ASN A 117 2.85 -9.68 6.61
CA ASN A 117 3.53 -9.51 7.88
C ASN A 117 2.85 -8.39 8.69
N PRO A 118 2.95 -8.41 10.03
CA PRO A 118 2.55 -7.29 10.86
C PRO A 118 3.30 -6.01 10.43
N PRO A 119 2.80 -4.82 10.84
CA PRO A 119 3.39 -3.55 10.45
C PRO A 119 4.88 -3.50 10.80
N ASP A 120 5.73 -3.34 9.78
CA ASP A 120 7.16 -3.15 9.96
C ASP A 120 7.46 -1.64 9.88
N PRO A 121 7.84 -0.98 11.01
CA PRO A 121 8.19 0.43 11.01
C PRO A 121 9.42 0.76 10.14
N TYR A 122 10.19 -0.25 9.70
CA TYR A 122 11.25 -0.06 8.72
C TYR A 122 10.75 0.04 7.27
N LEU A 123 9.57 -0.51 6.95
CA LEU A 123 9.07 -0.61 5.58
C LEU A 123 7.82 0.26 5.33
N ALA A 124 7.03 0.55 6.37
CA ALA A 124 5.82 1.33 6.26
C ALA A 124 6.11 2.84 6.35
N ARG A 125 5.73 3.60 5.31
CA ARG A 125 5.70 5.09 5.31
C ARG A 125 4.29 5.60 5.04
N PHE A 126 3.48 5.70 6.08
CA PHE A 126 2.17 6.35 5.98
C PHE A 126 1.94 7.20 7.24
N GLY A 127 1.03 8.18 7.13
CA GLY A 127 0.74 9.12 8.23
C GLY A 127 0.38 8.42 9.54
N GLU A 128 0.43 9.16 10.65
CA GLU A 128 0.40 8.64 12.04
C GLU A 128 -0.78 7.69 12.38
N ASN A 129 -1.86 7.75 11.61
CA ASN A 129 -3.07 6.94 11.80
C ASN A 129 -3.18 5.72 10.86
N ALA A 130 -2.23 5.52 9.94
CA ALA A 130 -2.28 4.45 8.96
C ALA A 130 -1.46 3.23 9.44
N HIS A 131 -2.15 2.10 9.49
CA HIS A 131 -1.63 0.80 9.90
C HIS A 131 -1.42 -0.04 8.66
N VAL A 132 -0.17 -0.34 8.34
CA VAL A 132 0.21 -0.93 7.05
C VAL A 132 0.84 -2.29 7.24
N PHE A 133 0.24 -3.30 6.62
CA PHE A 133 0.63 -4.69 6.68
C PHE A 133 1.22 -5.09 5.33
N MET A 134 2.52 -5.34 5.32
CA MET A 134 3.25 -5.62 4.09
C MET A 134 2.86 -6.98 3.56
N VAL A 135 2.41 -7.04 2.31
CA VAL A 135 2.11 -8.31 1.66
C VAL A 135 3.40 -9.08 1.43
N THR A 136 3.35 -10.39 1.60
CA THR A 136 4.50 -11.27 1.43
C THR A 136 4.24 -12.36 0.40
N LYS A 137 5.32 -12.85 -0.19
CA LYS A 137 5.34 -14.06 -1.00
C LYS A 137 6.58 -14.84 -0.61
N ASN A 138 6.46 -16.15 -0.40
CA ASN A 138 7.58 -17.00 0.03
C ASN A 138 8.35 -16.44 1.25
N GLY A 139 7.65 -15.79 2.19
CA GLY A 139 8.24 -15.17 3.37
C GLY A 139 8.93 -13.81 3.17
N LEU A 140 9.01 -13.29 1.95
CA LEU A 140 9.63 -11.99 1.65
C LEU A 140 8.56 -10.90 1.40
N PRO A 141 8.71 -9.69 1.96
CA PRO A 141 7.76 -8.60 1.76
C PRO A 141 7.93 -7.91 0.40
N PHE A 142 6.84 -7.36 -0.13
CA PHE A 142 6.88 -6.46 -1.28
C PHE A 142 7.19 -5.01 -0.86
N VAL A 143 7.99 -4.29 -1.65
CA VAL A 143 8.35 -2.86 -1.42
C VAL A 143 8.28 -2.08 -2.74
N GLY A 144 8.00 -0.77 -2.69
CA GLY A 144 7.96 0.14 -3.85
C GLY A 144 6.55 0.62 -4.15
N ARG A 145 5.81 -0.11 -4.99
CA ARG A 145 4.36 0.08 -5.15
C ARG A 145 3.65 -0.27 -3.83
N ILE A 146 2.57 0.43 -3.49
CA ILE A 146 1.73 0.13 -2.32
C ILE A 146 1.04 -1.23 -2.55
N LEU A 147 1.78 -2.30 -2.28
CA LEU A 147 1.35 -3.70 -2.28
C LEU A 147 1.25 -4.13 -0.82
N ALA A 148 0.34 -3.47 -0.11
CA ALA A 148 0.14 -3.64 1.30
C ALA A 148 -1.35 -3.56 1.61
N TYR A 149 -1.76 -4.25 2.66
CA TYR A 149 -3.03 -3.91 3.30
C TYR A 149 -2.80 -2.66 4.15
N SER A 150 -3.72 -1.72 4.07
CA SER A 150 -3.67 -0.51 4.89
C SER A 150 -5.03 -0.25 5.51
N VAL A 151 -5.01 0.10 6.79
CA VAL A 151 -6.20 0.48 7.55
C VAL A 151 -5.87 1.78 8.26
N THR A 152 -6.70 2.82 8.10
CA THR A 152 -6.58 4.04 8.90
C THR A 152 -7.66 4.05 9.96
N ILE A 153 -7.25 4.18 11.22
CA ILE A 153 -8.14 4.25 12.37
C ILE A 153 -8.14 5.68 12.92
N GLU A 154 -9.34 6.24 13.11
CA GLU A 154 -9.52 7.50 13.81
C GLU A 154 -9.59 7.27 15.32
N GLY A 155 -8.82 8.03 16.11
CA GLY A 155 -9.06 8.13 17.56
C GLY A 155 -9.97 9.33 17.84
N PRO A 156 -10.89 9.34 18.83
CA PRO A 156 -11.21 8.37 19.88
C PRO A 156 -12.35 7.37 19.53
N THR A 157 -12.87 7.42 18.30
CA THR A 157 -14.04 6.62 17.88
C THR A 157 -13.65 5.20 17.45
N TRP A 158 -12.37 4.95 17.19
CA TRP A 158 -11.82 3.67 16.70
C TRP A 158 -12.44 3.21 15.38
N GLU A 159 -12.90 4.18 14.60
CA GLU A 159 -13.55 3.97 13.32
C GLU A 159 -12.53 3.82 12.20
N MET A 160 -12.83 2.92 11.26
CA MET A 160 -12.06 2.81 10.02
C MET A 160 -12.43 3.97 9.09
N THR A 161 -11.44 4.77 8.71
CA THR A 161 -11.60 5.94 7.83
C THR A 161 -10.94 5.74 6.47
N ARG A 162 -9.98 4.83 6.37
CA ARG A 162 -9.41 4.38 5.10
C ARG A 162 -9.14 2.88 5.15
N PHE A 163 -9.34 2.24 4.02
CA PHE A 163 -8.96 0.86 3.77
C PHE A 163 -8.30 0.77 2.41
N GLY A 164 -7.25 -0.03 2.31
CA GLY A 164 -6.60 -0.38 1.06
C GLY A 164 -6.17 -1.83 1.09
N ALA A 165 -6.41 -2.54 0.00
CA ALA A 165 -5.94 -3.88 -0.24
C ALA A 165 -5.32 -3.95 -1.65
N PRO A 166 -4.26 -4.75 -1.84
CA PRO A 166 -3.78 -5.05 -3.18
C PRO A 166 -4.86 -5.82 -3.96
N ASP A 167 -5.08 -5.44 -5.21
CA ASP A 167 -5.96 -6.16 -6.13
C ASP A 167 -5.27 -7.40 -6.74
N SER A 168 -3.98 -7.24 -7.02
CA SER A 168 -3.13 -8.27 -7.59
C SER A 168 -1.70 -8.10 -7.09
N LEU A 169 -0.94 -9.19 -7.20
CA LEU A 169 0.49 -9.16 -6.97
C LEU A 169 1.23 -9.25 -8.31
N PRO A 170 2.33 -8.51 -8.47
CA PRO A 170 3.20 -8.68 -9.62
C PRO A 170 3.73 -10.12 -9.67
N SER A 171 4.04 -10.59 -10.87
CA SER A 171 4.77 -11.84 -11.00
C SER A 171 6.13 -11.70 -10.31
N VAL A 172 6.60 -12.81 -9.76
CA VAL A 172 7.88 -12.88 -9.07
C VAL A 172 8.69 -13.95 -9.74
N ASN A 173 9.85 -13.57 -10.27
CA ASN A 173 10.85 -14.53 -10.68
C ASN A 173 11.72 -14.86 -9.46
N ALA A 174 11.33 -15.90 -8.71
CA ALA A 174 11.99 -16.29 -7.48
C ALA A 174 13.37 -16.92 -7.77
N LYS A 175 14.40 -16.09 -7.78
CA LYS A 175 15.81 -16.51 -7.83
C LYS A 175 16.44 -16.33 -6.46
N SER A 176 17.46 -17.13 -6.14
CA SER A 176 18.28 -16.85 -4.94
C SER A 176 19.14 -15.60 -5.18
N PRO A 177 19.42 -14.80 -4.13
CA PRO A 177 20.30 -13.64 -4.27
C PRO A 177 21.69 -14.09 -4.75
N LYS A 178 22.23 -13.43 -5.79
CA LYS A 178 23.58 -13.68 -6.30
C LYS A 178 24.65 -12.89 -5.55
N ILE A 179 24.25 -11.81 -4.89
CA ILE A 179 25.12 -11.00 -4.06
C ILE A 179 24.72 -11.11 -2.59
N THR A 180 25.71 -10.98 -1.72
CA THR A 180 25.48 -10.91 -0.27
C THR A 180 24.97 -9.52 0.13
N SER A 181 24.37 -9.43 1.31
CA SER A 181 23.96 -8.16 1.90
C SER A 181 25.14 -7.18 2.06
N LYS A 182 26.35 -7.68 2.36
CA LYS A 182 27.57 -6.87 2.48
C LYS A 182 27.98 -6.22 1.16
N VAL A 183 27.88 -6.96 0.05
CA VAL A 183 28.14 -6.39 -1.29
C VAL A 183 27.08 -5.34 -1.63
N ALA A 184 25.81 -5.62 -1.33
CA ALA A 184 24.73 -4.67 -1.57
C ALA A 184 24.88 -3.38 -0.74
N GLU A 185 25.31 -3.48 0.52
CA GLU A 185 25.59 -2.35 1.39
C GLU A 185 26.70 -1.45 0.81
N GLN A 186 27.80 -2.05 0.36
CA GLN A 186 28.89 -1.31 -0.30
C GLN A 186 28.42 -0.60 -1.58
N THR A 187 27.57 -1.23 -2.39
CA THR A 187 26.97 -0.59 -3.56
C THR A 187 26.05 0.57 -3.13
N ALA A 188 25.21 0.38 -2.11
CA ALA A 188 24.31 1.41 -1.61
C ALA A 188 25.09 2.67 -1.17
N GLU A 189 26.11 2.51 -0.33
CA GLU A 189 26.97 3.62 0.11
C GLU A 189 27.65 4.34 -1.05
N ARG A 190 28.20 3.57 -2.01
CA ARG A 190 28.88 4.13 -3.18
C ARG A 190 27.93 4.93 -4.05
N SER A 191 26.73 4.40 -4.30
CA SER A 191 25.75 5.02 -5.19
C SER A 191 25.27 6.38 -4.67
N ILE A 192 25.01 6.49 -3.37
CA ILE A 192 24.57 7.74 -2.71
C ILE A 192 25.66 8.80 -2.77
N ARG A 193 26.93 8.40 -2.58
CA ARG A 193 28.09 9.31 -2.63
C ARG A 193 28.43 9.79 -4.04
N ALA A 194 28.14 8.99 -5.08
CA ALA A 194 28.66 9.22 -6.42
C ALA A 194 27.89 10.29 -7.23
N THR A 195 26.58 10.42 -7.07
CA THR A 195 25.76 11.11 -8.10
C THR A 195 24.58 11.92 -7.60
N ASP A 196 23.97 11.57 -6.47
CA ASP A 196 22.55 11.91 -6.30
C ASP A 196 22.29 13.28 -5.69
N TYR A 197 23.28 13.85 -5.01
CA TYR A 197 23.10 15.06 -4.24
C TYR A 197 23.90 16.24 -4.77
N LYS A 198 24.60 16.11 -5.91
CA LYS A 198 25.31 17.24 -6.53
C LYS A 198 24.29 18.34 -6.89
N PRO A 199 24.57 19.63 -6.60
CA PRO A 199 25.86 20.19 -6.15
C PRO A 199 26.13 20.14 -4.63
N PHE A 200 25.20 19.62 -3.83
CA PHE A 200 25.30 19.54 -2.37
C PHE A 200 26.27 18.46 -1.90
N LYS A 201 26.86 18.68 -0.72
CA LYS A 201 27.78 17.71 -0.09
C LYS A 201 26.99 16.79 0.83
N LEU A 202 27.22 15.48 0.73
CA LEU A 202 26.72 14.53 1.71
C LEU A 202 27.41 14.81 3.06
N ASN A 203 26.62 15.16 4.07
CA ASN A 203 27.11 15.41 5.43
C ASN A 203 27.16 14.11 6.24
N SER A 204 26.07 13.34 6.23
CA SER A 204 26.04 12.02 6.87
C SER A 204 25.13 11.04 6.12
N LEU A 205 25.49 9.76 6.21
CA LEU A 205 24.74 8.62 5.71
C LEU A 205 24.79 7.54 6.79
N LYS A 206 23.62 7.03 7.18
CA LYS A 206 23.49 5.86 8.02
C LYS A 206 22.51 4.88 7.39
N LEU A 207 23.01 3.72 6.97
CA LEU A 207 22.18 2.62 6.50
C LEU A 207 21.66 1.83 7.69
N GLY A 208 20.38 1.50 7.67
CA GLY A 208 19.75 0.50 8.53
C GLY A 208 20.12 -0.92 8.10
N PRO A 209 19.72 -1.93 8.88
CA PRO A 209 20.03 -3.31 8.57
C PRO A 209 19.42 -3.74 7.22
N PRO A 210 20.14 -4.54 6.41
CA PRO A 210 19.62 -5.03 5.14
C PRO A 210 18.39 -5.92 5.33
N ARG A 211 17.44 -5.81 4.41
CA ARG A 211 16.28 -6.70 4.28
C ARG A 211 16.19 -7.24 2.86
N LEU A 212 16.02 -8.54 2.71
CA LEU A 212 15.73 -9.14 1.41
C LEU A 212 14.23 -8.96 1.13
N VAL A 213 13.88 -8.40 -0.03
CA VAL A 213 12.51 -8.03 -0.38
C VAL A 213 12.22 -8.30 -1.85
N TYR A 214 10.94 -8.29 -2.22
CA TYR A 214 10.52 -8.15 -3.61
C TYR A 214 10.22 -6.68 -3.92
N TYR A 215 11.07 -6.04 -4.71
CA TYR A 215 10.82 -4.66 -5.15
C TYR A 215 9.96 -4.64 -6.42
N ALA A 216 8.81 -3.99 -6.34
CA ALA A 216 7.94 -3.72 -7.48
C ALA A 216 7.98 -2.21 -7.78
N GLY A 217 8.58 -1.84 -8.91
CA GLY A 217 8.55 -0.45 -9.39
C GLY A 217 7.11 -0.01 -9.73
N GLU A 218 6.87 1.30 -9.79
CA GLU A 218 5.52 1.86 -10.02
C GLU A 218 4.85 1.33 -11.29
N THR A 219 5.64 1.12 -12.36
CA THR A 219 5.18 0.66 -13.68
C THR A 219 5.60 -0.76 -14.02
N ALA A 220 6.30 -1.46 -13.11
CA ALA A 220 6.87 -2.76 -13.43
C ALA A 220 5.83 -3.89 -13.24
N PRO A 221 5.55 -4.71 -14.28
CA PRO A 221 4.64 -5.85 -14.15
C PRO A 221 5.24 -6.98 -13.31
N GLU A 222 6.57 -7.01 -13.15
CA GLU A 222 7.31 -8.00 -12.40
C GLU A 222 8.04 -7.37 -11.20
N ALA A 223 8.03 -8.06 -10.06
CA ALA A 223 8.84 -7.69 -8.92
C ALA A 223 10.19 -8.40 -8.95
N ARG A 224 11.23 -7.66 -8.57
CA ARG A 224 12.63 -8.12 -8.55
C ARG A 224 13.05 -8.47 -7.13
N LEU A 225 13.85 -9.52 -6.98
CA LEU A 225 14.51 -9.77 -5.70
C LEU A 225 15.55 -8.67 -5.45
N ALA A 226 15.46 -8.00 -4.30
CA ALA A 226 16.32 -6.87 -3.98
C ALA A 226 16.70 -6.84 -2.50
N TRP A 227 17.87 -6.25 -2.22
CA TRP A 227 18.25 -5.80 -0.89
C TRP A 227 17.71 -4.39 -0.66
N TYR A 228 16.91 -4.23 0.38
CA TYR A 228 16.38 -2.95 0.83
C TYR A 228 17.14 -2.46 2.06
N PHE A 229 17.49 -1.17 2.04
CA PHE A 229 18.08 -0.45 3.15
C PHE A 229 17.26 0.80 3.44
N LYS A 230 16.91 0.97 4.71
CA LYS A 230 16.39 2.22 5.23
C LYS A 230 17.58 3.15 5.52
N ALA A 231 17.74 4.23 4.77
CA ALA A 231 18.86 5.14 4.90
C ALA A 231 18.43 6.43 5.60
N MET A 232 19.20 6.91 6.57
CA MET A 232 19.14 8.29 7.07
C MET A 232 20.20 9.10 6.34
N ILE A 233 19.78 10.14 5.64
CA ILE A 233 20.66 10.95 4.79
C ILE A 233 20.57 12.40 5.23
N SER A 234 21.72 13.04 5.41
CA SER A 234 21.86 14.47 5.65
C SER A 234 22.78 15.05 4.59
N ILE A 235 22.33 16.13 3.94
CA ILE A 235 23.08 16.89 2.94
C ILE A 235 23.29 18.32 3.43
N ASP A 236 24.50 18.82 3.23
CA ASP A 236 24.87 20.21 3.47
C ASP A 236 24.52 21.05 2.24
N ARG A 237 23.63 22.03 2.43
CA ARG A 237 23.19 23.00 1.41
C ARG A 237 23.95 24.33 1.50
N GLY A 238 25.00 24.44 2.32
CA GLY A 238 25.82 25.64 2.53
C GLY A 238 25.20 26.69 3.45
N ARG A 239 23.87 26.74 3.60
CA ARG A 239 23.15 27.59 4.58
C ARG A 239 22.46 26.79 5.68
N GLY A 240 22.66 25.47 5.69
CA GLY A 240 22.02 24.56 6.62
C GLY A 240 22.01 23.12 6.08
N TYR A 241 21.56 22.20 6.93
CA TYR A 241 21.42 20.81 6.56
C TYR A 241 19.97 20.51 6.18
N SER A 242 19.79 19.73 5.13
CA SER A 242 18.51 19.12 4.80
C SER A 242 18.71 17.62 4.70
N GLY A 243 17.64 16.85 4.77
CA GLY A 243 17.77 15.41 4.80
C GLY A 243 16.51 14.74 5.24
N GLY A 244 16.57 13.43 5.25
CA GLY A 244 15.44 12.62 5.61
C GLY A 244 15.83 11.16 5.56
N GLU A 245 14.82 10.36 5.85
CA GLU A 245 14.91 8.94 5.68
C GLU A 245 14.55 8.60 4.21
N GLU A 246 15.23 7.62 3.63
CA GLU A 246 15.02 7.16 2.25
C GLU A 246 15.10 5.62 2.17
N GLY A 247 14.40 5.04 1.21
CA GLY A 247 14.53 3.62 0.87
C GLY A 247 15.53 3.43 -0.28
N ILE A 248 16.61 2.69 -0.02
CA ILE A 248 17.62 2.34 -1.02
C ILE A 248 17.44 0.88 -1.42
N VAL A 249 17.36 0.63 -2.72
CA VAL A 249 17.06 -0.69 -3.27
C VAL A 249 18.20 -1.11 -4.19
N ILE A 250 18.81 -2.25 -3.89
CA ILE A 250 19.87 -2.86 -4.69
C ILE A 250 19.36 -4.18 -5.25
N ASP A 251 19.42 -4.36 -6.57
CA ASP A 251 19.04 -5.61 -7.22
C ASP A 251 19.89 -6.76 -6.67
N ALA A 252 19.25 -7.80 -6.14
CA ALA A 252 19.96 -8.88 -5.47
C ALA A 252 20.66 -9.85 -6.44
N LEU A 253 20.43 -9.69 -7.76
CA LEU A 253 21.03 -10.50 -8.81
C LEU A 253 22.19 -9.78 -9.49
N THR A 254 22.05 -8.49 -9.76
CA THR A 254 23.08 -7.71 -10.47
C THR A 254 23.96 -6.88 -9.54
N GLY A 255 23.46 -6.53 -8.35
CA GLY A 255 24.12 -5.58 -7.45
C GLY A 255 24.05 -4.14 -7.91
N GLU A 256 23.24 -3.84 -8.91
CA GLU A 256 22.99 -2.47 -9.34
C GLU A 256 21.93 -1.82 -8.47
N ARG A 257 22.05 -0.51 -8.27
CA ARG A 257 21.01 0.25 -7.59
C ARG A 257 19.79 0.42 -8.49
N ILE A 258 18.64 0.05 -7.95
CA ILE A 258 17.35 0.34 -8.57
C ILE A 258 16.97 1.77 -8.20
N LYS A 259 16.72 2.61 -9.21
CA LYS A 259 16.26 3.99 -9.00
C LYS A 259 14.87 3.97 -8.37
N THR A 260 14.77 4.45 -7.14
CA THR A 260 13.49 4.71 -6.47
C THR A 260 13.03 6.14 -6.81
N PRO A 261 11.72 6.40 -6.92
CA PRO A 261 11.22 7.75 -7.12
C PRO A 261 11.66 8.61 -5.92
N TYR A 262 12.55 9.55 -6.19
CA TYR A 262 13.12 10.46 -5.20
C TYR A 262 12.01 11.23 -4.50
N ARG A 263 12.04 11.26 -3.16
CA ARG A 263 11.40 12.31 -2.39
C ARG A 263 12.35 12.84 -1.34
N LEU A 264 13.20 13.76 -1.77
CA LEU A 264 13.70 14.79 -0.87
C LEU A 264 12.69 15.95 -0.90
N PRO A 265 12.26 16.48 0.25
CA PRO A 265 11.59 17.77 0.32
C PRO A 265 12.51 18.94 -0.10
#